data_AF-A0A3D1KL79-F1
#
_entry.id   AF-A0A3D1KL79-F1
#
_cell.length_a   1.000
_cell.length_b   1.000
_cell.length_c   1.000
_cell.angle_alpha   90.00
_cell.angle_beta   90.00
_cell.angle_gamma   90.00
#
_symmetry.space_group_name_H-M   'P 1'
#
loop_
_entity.id
_entity.type
_entity.pdbx_description
1 polymer ?
#
loop_
_entity_poly.entity_id
_entity_poly.type
_entity_poly.pdbx_seq_one_letter_code
_entity_poly.pdbx_strand_id
1 'polypeptide(L)' 'MPTTIQKATSRGQITLPAAWRKKFNTDTYLLKWNDDTLQIFPIDVQKLSKEVITKDIKDIF' A
#
# COMPACT_ATOMS: atom_id res chain seq x y z
N MET A 1 -11.19 15.37 -0.95
CA MET A 1 -10.47 14.82 0.22
C MET A 1 -9.50 15.90 0.70
N PRO A 2 -9.32 16.12 2.01
CA PRO A 2 -8.37 17.13 2.47
C PRO A 2 -6.93 16.71 2.15
N THR A 3 -6.15 17.61 1.57
CA THR A 3 -4.70 17.46 1.43
C THR A 3 -4.04 17.85 2.75
N THR A 4 -3.04 17.10 3.19
CA THR A 4 -2.32 17.38 4.44
C THR A 4 -0.82 17.28 4.20
N ILE A 5 -0.08 18.31 4.59
CA ILE A 5 1.38 18.29 4.60
C ILE A 5 1.82 17.61 5.90
N GLN A 6 2.65 16.58 5.79
CA GLN A 6 3.23 15.87 6.94
C GLN A 6 4.74 16.03 6.93
N LYS A 7 5.31 16.35 8.10
CA LYS A 7 6.76 16.37 8.28
C LYS A 7 7.27 14.95 8.49
N ALA A 8 8.34 14.57 7.80
CA ALA A 8 9.01 13.31 8.07
C ALA A 8 9.74 13.35 9.43
N THR A 9 9.84 12.19 10.09
CA THR A 9 10.71 12.05 11.25
C THR A 9 12.18 12.20 10.85
N SER A 10 13.08 12.32 11.83
CA SER A 10 14.53 12.35 11.57
C SER A 10 15.06 11.11 10.83
N ARG A 11 14.30 10.00 10.84
CA ARG A 11 14.62 8.77 10.10
C ARG A 11 13.92 8.68 8.74
N GLY A 12 13.31 9.77 8.26
CA GLY A 12 12.61 9.80 6.98
C GLY A 12 11.24 9.11 6.95
N GLN A 13 10.64 8.83 8.11
CA GLN A 13 9.33 8.17 8.17
C GLN A 13 8.19 9.20 8.08
N ILE A 14 7.15 8.93 7.29
CA ILE A 14 5.92 9.74 7.26
C ILE A 14 4.76 8.98 7.91
N THR A 15 3.92 9.70 8.65
CA THR A 15 2.74 9.11 9.31
C THR A 15 1.52 9.25 8.42
N LEU A 16 0.89 8.12 8.09
CA LEU A 16 -0.36 8.13 7.32
C LEU A 16 -1.53 8.68 8.17
N PRO A 17 -2.35 9.60 7.62
CA PRO A 17 -3.49 10.18 8.33
C PRO A 17 -4.43 9.11 8.92
N ALA A 18 -4.84 9.30 10.17
CA ALA A 18 -5.70 8.33 10.87
C ALA A 18 -7.01 8.06 10.12
N ALA A 19 -7.62 9.10 9.54
CA ALA A 19 -8.84 8.96 8.75
C ALA A 19 -8.65 8.11 7.48
N TRP A 20 -7.45 8.11 6.89
CA TRP A 20 -7.14 7.28 5.73
C TRP A 20 -6.87 5.84 6.16
N ARG A 21 -6.05 5.63 7.21
CA ARG A 21 -5.78 4.29 7.76
C ARG A 21 -7.06 3.55 8.15
N LYS A 22 -8.01 4.22 8.80
CA LYS A 22 -9.30 3.62 9.20
C LYS A 22 -10.15 3.09 8.04
N LYS A 23 -9.87 3.50 6.79
CA LYS A 23 -10.59 3.00 5.60
C LYS A 23 -10.12 1.60 5.17
N PHE A 24 -8.95 1.16 5.64
CA PHE A 24 -8.33 -0.08 5.21
C PHE A 24 -7.97 -0.93 6.44
N ASN A 25 -8.42 -2.18 6.47
CA ASN A 25 -8.05 -3.11 7.55
C ASN A 25 -6.70 -3.80 7.23
N THR A 26 -5.64 -3.01 7.11
CA THR A 26 -4.28 -3.53 6.83
C THR A 26 -3.19 -2.66 7.43
N ASP A 27 -2.09 -3.30 7.82
CA ASP A 27 -0.82 -2.69 8.21
C ASP A 27 0.26 -2.83 7.12
N THR A 28 -0.08 -3.49 6.00
CA THR A 28 0.84 -3.76 4.90
C THR A 28 0.50 -2.90 3.69
N TYR A 29 1.51 -2.27 3.10
CA TYR A 29 1.35 -1.31 2.01
C TYR A 29 2.36 -1.56 0.90
N LEU A 30 1.92 -1.46 -0.36
CA LEU A 30 2.79 -1.37 -1.53
C LEU A 30 3.26 0.08 -1.67
N LEU A 31 4.56 0.25 -1.87
CA LEU A 31 5.15 1.53 -2.24
C LEU A 31 5.58 1.44 -3.69
N LYS A 32 5.06 2.32 -4.54
CA LYS A 32 5.48 2.46 -5.93
C LYS A 32 6.05 3.86 -6.12
N TRP A 33 7.31 3.94 -6.49
CA TRP A 33 7.89 5.21 -6.95
C TRP A 33 7.57 5.43 -8.44
N ASN A 34 7.42 6.68 -8.84
CA ASN A 34 7.47 7.09 -10.23
C ASN A 34 7.99 8.53 -10.29
N ASP A 35 9.16 8.71 -10.91
CA ASP A 35 9.91 9.98 -10.95
C ASP A 35 9.98 10.62 -9.55
N ASP A 36 9.33 11.77 -9.36
CA ASP A 36 9.34 12.55 -8.13
C ASP A 36 8.17 12.21 -7.18
N THR A 37 7.42 11.14 -7.46
CA THR A 37 6.21 10.77 -6.71
C THR A 37 6.33 9.40 -6.06
N LEU A 38 5.88 9.31 -4.80
CA LEU A 38 5.72 8.05 -4.09
C LEU A 38 4.23 7.77 -3.91
N GLN A 39 3.76 6.69 -4.53
CA GLN A 39 2.40 6.21 -4.42
C GLN A 39 2.33 5.07 -3.38
N ILE A 40 1.32 5.12 -2.51
CA ILE A 40 1.13 4.14 -1.43
C ILE A 40 -0.22 3.46 -1.64
N PHE A 41 -0.21 2.13 -1.72
CA PHE A 41 -1.41 1.31 -1.89
C PHE A 41 -1.57 0.35 -0.71
N PRO A 42 -2.74 0.30 -0.05
CA PRO A 42 -3.01 -0.71 0.96
C PRO A 42 -3.06 -2.09 0.30
N ILE A 43 -2.34 -3.06 0.87
CA ILE A 43 -2.38 -4.45 0.43
C ILE A 43 -3.22 -5.26 1.41
N ASP A 44 -4.14 -6.06 0.90
CA ASP A 44 -4.71 -7.18 1.66
C ASP A 44 -3.91 -8.46 1.32
N VAL A 45 -3.04 -8.86 2.25
CA VAL A 45 -2.17 -10.03 2.08
C VAL A 45 -2.99 -11.31 1.95
N GLN A 46 -4.18 -11.38 2.55
CA GLN A 46 -5.08 -12.53 2.41
C GLN A 46 -5.71 -12.59 1.02
N LYS A 47 -5.86 -11.45 0.35
CA LYS A 47 -6.34 -11.39 -1.03
C LYS A 47 -5.23 -11.70 -2.03
N LEU A 48 -4.00 -11.25 -1.77
CA LEU A 48 -2.85 -11.52 -2.64
C LEU A 48 -2.47 -13.00 -2.69
N SER A 49 -2.55 -13.73 -1.57
CA SER A 49 -2.25 -15.17 -1.56
C SER A 49 -3.19 -15.97 -2.48
N LYS A 50 -4.43 -15.53 -2.66
CA LYS A 50 -5.39 -16.14 -3.60
C LYS A 50 -5.09 -15.81 -5.07
N GLU A 51 -4.59 -14.60 -5.35
CA GLU A 51 -4.28 -14.16 -6.71
C GLU A 51 -2.97 -14.76 -7.25
N VAL A 52 -1.97 -15.02 -6.39
CA VAL A 52 -0.73 -15.71 -6.80
C VAL A 52 -1.03 -17.16 -7.21
N ILE A 53 -1.81 -17.89 -6.40
CA ILE A 53 -2.22 -19.28 -6.72
C ILE A 53 -2.96 -19.35 -8.06
N THR A 54 -3.78 -18.35 -8.40
CA THR A 54 -4.58 -18.38 -9.63
C THR A 54 -3.80 -17.98 -10.89
N LYS A 55 -2.71 -17.22 -10.77
CA LYS A 55 -1.84 -16.93 -11.93
C LYS A 55 -0.95 -18.12 -12.27
N ASP A 56 -0.39 -18.79 -11.26
CA ASP A 56 0.48 -19.94 -11.47
C ASP A 56 -0.25 -21.16 -12.08
N ILE A 57 -1.56 -21.31 -11.86
CA ILE A 57 -2.36 -22.41 -12.43
C ILE A 57 -2.77 -22.13 -13.90
N LYS A 58 -2.93 -20.86 -14.30
CA LYS A 58 -3.32 -20.51 -15.68
C LYS A 58 -2.20 -20.70 -16.70
N ASP A 59 -0.95 -20.75 -16.24
CA ASP A 59 0.19 -21.05 -17.11
C ASP A 59 0.48 -22.56 -17.23
N ILE A 60 -0.33 -23.41 -16.59
CA ILE A 60 -0.20 -24.88 -16.58
C ILE A 60 -1.31 -25.60 -17.38
N PHE A 61 -2.41 -24.91 -17.74
CA PHE A 61 -3.53 -25.49 -18.49
C PHE A 61 -3.93 -24.65 -19.71
#